data_AF-A0A838ACX7-F1
#
_entry.id   AF-A0A838ACX7-F1
#
_cell.length_a   1.000
_cell.length_b   1.000
_cell.length_c   1.000
_cell.angle_alpha   90.00
_cell.angle_beta   90.00
_cell.angle_gamma   90.00
#
_symmetry.space_group_name_H-M   'P 1'
#
loop_
_entity.id
_entity.type
_entity.pdbx_description
1 polymer ?
#
loop_
_entity_poly.entity_id
_entity_poly.type
_entity_poly.pdbx_seq_one_letter_code
_entity_poly.pdbx_strand_id
1 'polypeptide(L)'
;MAAGQDKAAKKQAKSAKRAARKQKFSQIIQAFTMQRKEDKALIPWMLGTFLVVGGVVAGLGFLTGAPWLMLPLGILTGVMAAMIVFGRRVQRTVYAKADGQPGAAAWALDNLRGKWRVTHTVAATTQLDAVHRVLGGPGVILVAEGSPHRVKNLLAQEKKRISRLVGDVPIYDFVIGNDEGQVPLRKLQRRLMKLPRNLKGKQVDALEAKLAALGNNRAAMPKGPQPAGAKMRNVQRTMRRK
;
A
#
# COMPACT_ATOMS: atom_id res chain seq x y z
N MET A 1 -30.01 -4.30 46.00
CA MET A 1 -28.60 -3.96 45.65
C MET A 1 -28.33 -3.81 44.14
N ALA A 2 -29.26 -4.10 43.22
CA ALA A 2 -29.02 -4.03 41.76
C ALA A 2 -28.92 -2.60 41.17
N ALA A 3 -29.72 -1.64 41.64
CA ALA A 3 -29.78 -0.29 41.06
C ALA A 3 -28.50 0.57 41.24
N GLY A 4 -27.65 0.24 42.22
CA GLY A 4 -26.37 0.92 42.46
C GLY A 4 -25.28 0.46 41.47
N GLN A 5 -25.28 -0.83 41.11
CA GLN A 5 -24.35 -1.41 40.16
C GLN A 5 -24.61 -0.92 38.73
N ASP A 6 -25.87 -0.74 38.33
CA ASP A 6 -26.24 -0.14 37.04
C ASP A 6 -25.80 1.32 36.89
N LYS A 7 -25.88 2.12 37.97
CA LYS A 7 -25.41 3.52 37.97
C LYS A 7 -23.88 3.59 37.91
N ALA A 8 -23.18 2.68 38.58
CA ALA A 8 -21.72 2.59 38.52
C ALA A 8 -21.23 2.15 37.12
N ALA A 9 -21.85 1.12 36.53
CA ALA A 9 -21.55 0.66 35.17
C ALA A 9 -21.84 1.75 34.12
N LYS A 10 -22.95 2.48 34.23
CA LYS A 10 -23.26 3.63 33.34
C LYS A 10 -22.26 4.78 33.49
N LYS A 11 -21.76 5.05 34.70
CA LYS A 11 -20.72 6.07 34.94
C LYS A 11 -19.37 5.65 34.35
N GLN A 12 -18.96 4.38 34.52
CA GLN A 12 -17.75 3.82 33.93
C GLN A 12 -17.82 3.77 32.40
N ALA A 13 -18.96 3.40 31.81
CA ALA A 13 -19.16 3.46 30.36
C ALA A 13 -19.09 4.90 29.82
N LYS A 14 -19.62 5.88 30.57
CA LYS A 14 -19.53 7.31 30.20
C LYS A 14 -18.09 7.83 30.32
N SER A 15 -17.34 7.45 31.35
CA SER A 15 -15.94 7.86 31.51
C SER A 15 -15.05 7.23 30.44
N ALA A 16 -15.24 5.94 30.13
CA ALA A 16 -14.55 5.25 29.04
C ALA A 16 -14.84 5.89 27.67
N LYS A 17 -16.11 6.23 27.38
CA LYS A 17 -16.49 6.96 26.15
C LYS A 17 -15.84 8.34 26.09
N ARG A 18 -15.78 9.08 27.20
CA ARG A 18 -15.11 10.38 27.28
C ARG A 18 -13.60 10.25 27.09
N ALA A 19 -12.97 9.26 27.70
CA ALA A 19 -11.54 8.98 27.54
C ALA A 19 -11.19 8.61 26.09
N ALA A 20 -11.96 7.70 25.48
CA ALA A 20 -11.80 7.34 24.08
C ALA A 20 -12.01 8.54 23.15
N ARG A 21 -12.98 9.42 23.44
CA ARG A 21 -13.19 10.65 22.66
C ARG A 21 -12.01 11.62 22.79
N LYS A 22 -11.47 11.81 24.00
CA LYS A 22 -10.27 12.64 24.23
C LYS A 22 -9.05 12.08 23.50
N GLN A 23 -8.85 10.77 23.54
CA GLN A 23 -7.75 10.10 22.83
C GLN A 23 -7.87 10.29 21.31
N LYS A 24 -9.06 10.04 20.74
CA LYS A 24 -9.31 10.27 19.30
C LYS A 24 -9.05 11.72 18.90
N PHE A 25 -9.50 12.67 19.72
CA PHE A 25 -9.29 14.09 19.44
C PHE A 25 -7.82 14.48 19.53
N SER A 26 -7.10 13.96 20.54
CA SER A 26 -5.65 14.15 20.68
C SER A 26 -4.90 13.59 19.47
N GLN A 27 -5.25 12.38 19.00
CA GLN A 27 -4.65 11.78 17.80
C GLN A 27 -4.87 12.64 16.56
N ILE A 28 -6.07 13.20 16.38
CA ILE A 28 -6.37 14.10 15.26
C ILE A 28 -5.53 15.38 15.35
N ILE A 29 -5.44 16.00 16.54
CA ILE A 29 -4.62 17.20 16.75
C ILE A 29 -3.14 16.91 16.51
N GLN A 30 -2.64 15.78 17.00
CA GLN A 30 -1.25 15.37 16.80
C GLN A 30 -0.96 15.16 15.31
N ALA A 31 -1.82 14.42 14.60
CA ALA A 31 -1.70 14.21 13.17
C ALA A 31 -1.77 15.53 12.39
N PHE A 32 -2.66 16.44 12.76
CA PHE A 32 -2.77 17.77 12.17
C PHE A 32 -1.52 18.62 12.42
N THR A 33 -1.02 18.64 13.65
CA THR A 33 0.18 19.40 14.03
C THR A 33 1.41 18.88 13.30
N MET A 34 1.55 17.56 13.18
CA MET A 34 2.60 16.92 12.40
C MET A 34 2.47 17.30 10.93
N GLN A 35 1.29 17.12 10.33
CA GLN A 35 1.09 17.42 8.91
C GLN A 35 1.30 18.89 8.58
N ARG A 36 0.89 19.83 9.45
CA ARG A 36 1.11 21.27 9.26
C ARG A 36 2.59 21.62 9.16
N LYS A 37 3.45 20.93 9.92
CA LYS A 37 4.91 21.14 9.87
C LYS A 37 5.49 20.69 8.53
N GLU A 38 4.96 19.59 8.00
CA GLU A 38 5.38 19.00 6.72
C GLU A 38 4.83 19.76 5.50
N ASP A 39 3.59 20.23 5.59
CA ASP A 39 2.87 20.90 4.51
C ASP A 39 2.35 22.26 4.98
N LYS A 40 3.19 23.29 4.81
CA LYS A 40 2.84 24.68 5.20
C LYS A 40 1.64 25.22 4.43
N ALA A 41 1.38 24.71 3.23
CA ALA A 41 0.24 25.12 2.41
C ALA A 41 -1.07 24.47 2.84
N LEU A 42 -1.05 23.51 3.79
CA LEU A 42 -2.23 22.79 4.26
C LEU A 42 -3.34 23.73 4.73
N ILE A 43 -3.00 24.72 5.58
CA ILE A 43 -3.97 25.64 6.17
C ILE A 43 -4.64 26.52 5.10
N PRO A 44 -3.90 27.22 4.21
CA PRO A 44 -4.50 27.98 3.13
C PRO A 44 -5.46 27.16 2.27
N TRP A 45 -5.10 25.91 1.96
CA TRP A 45 -5.96 25.04 1.16
C TRP A 45 -7.19 24.56 1.91
N MET A 46 -7.08 24.24 3.20
CA MET A 46 -8.22 23.87 4.02
C MET A 46 -9.19 25.04 4.19
N LEU A 47 -8.67 26.23 4.50
CA LEU A 47 -9.47 27.44 4.65
C LEU A 47 -10.12 27.84 3.32
N GLY A 48 -9.35 27.85 2.22
CA GLY A 48 -9.88 28.13 0.89
C GLY A 48 -10.97 27.15 0.48
N THR A 49 -10.79 25.85 0.72
CA THR A 49 -11.83 24.84 0.42
C THR A 49 -13.06 25.01 1.30
N PHE A 50 -12.88 25.29 2.59
CA PHE A 50 -13.98 25.55 3.51
C PHE A 50 -14.81 26.76 3.06
N LEU A 51 -14.16 27.87 2.73
CA LEU A 51 -14.83 29.09 2.29
C LEU A 51 -15.51 28.92 0.94
N VAL A 52 -14.88 28.25 -0.01
CA VAL A 52 -15.47 28.01 -1.34
C VAL A 52 -16.68 27.08 -1.22
N VAL A 53 -16.53 25.90 -0.61
CA VAL A 53 -17.62 24.91 -0.54
C VAL A 53 -18.73 25.40 0.40
N GLY A 54 -18.36 25.91 1.57
CA GLY A 54 -19.32 26.44 2.53
C GLY A 54 -20.02 27.70 2.02
N GLY A 55 -19.28 28.60 1.36
CA GLY A 55 -19.83 29.80 0.74
C GLY A 55 -20.79 29.50 -0.41
N VAL A 56 -20.52 28.48 -1.24
CA VAL A 56 -21.45 28.05 -2.30
C VAL A 56 -22.75 27.54 -1.69
N VAL A 57 -22.69 26.65 -0.68
CA VAL A 57 -23.89 26.09 -0.05
C VAL A 57 -24.68 27.16 0.73
N ALA A 58 -23.98 28.05 1.44
CA ALA A 58 -24.62 29.18 2.12
C ALA A 58 -25.24 30.17 1.12
N GLY A 59 -24.55 30.46 0.01
CA GLY A 59 -25.04 31.30 -1.10
C GLY A 59 -26.31 30.76 -1.75
N LEU A 60 -26.38 29.44 -1.95
CA LEU A 60 -27.62 28.77 -2.38
C LEU A 60 -28.76 28.97 -1.37
N GLY A 61 -28.46 29.09 -0.09
CA GLY A 61 -29.43 29.45 0.94
C GLY A 61 -30.06 30.82 0.76
N PHE A 62 -29.25 31.82 0.38
CA PHE A 62 -29.75 33.15 0.08
C PHE A 62 -30.62 33.16 -1.19
N LEU A 63 -30.24 32.40 -2.21
CA LEU A 63 -31.01 32.26 -3.46
C LEU A 63 -32.34 31.53 -3.28
N THR A 64 -32.42 30.58 -2.34
CA THR A 64 -33.62 29.76 -2.08
C THR A 64 -34.52 30.31 -0.99
N GLY A 65 -34.18 31.47 -0.39
CA GLY A 65 -34.95 32.08 0.70
C GLY A 65 -34.85 31.34 2.04
N ALA A 66 -33.95 30.36 2.17
CA ALA A 66 -33.74 29.57 3.39
C ALA A 66 -32.31 29.74 3.97
N PRO A 67 -31.83 30.98 4.19
CA PRO A 67 -30.44 31.22 4.60
C PRO A 67 -30.12 30.55 5.94
N TRP A 68 -31.02 30.61 6.92
CA TRP A 68 -30.80 30.04 8.26
C TRP A 68 -30.70 28.52 8.29
N LEU A 69 -31.32 27.82 7.33
CA LEU A 69 -31.21 26.37 7.18
C LEU A 69 -29.91 25.98 6.45
N MET A 70 -29.55 26.73 5.42
CA MET A 70 -28.41 26.42 4.55
C MET A 70 -27.07 26.87 5.13
N LEU A 71 -27.04 27.83 6.05
CA LEU A 71 -25.82 28.28 6.73
C LEU A 71 -25.14 27.17 7.56
N PRO A 72 -25.83 26.48 8.51
CA PRO A 72 -25.24 25.37 9.24
C PRO A 72 -24.89 24.18 8.34
N LEU A 73 -25.70 23.94 7.29
CA LEU A 73 -25.40 22.92 6.30
C LEU A 73 -24.12 23.25 5.52
N GLY A 74 -23.94 24.51 5.11
CA GLY A 74 -22.76 25.02 4.42
C GLY A 74 -21.51 24.90 5.26
N ILE A 75 -21.58 25.23 6.54
CA ILE A 75 -20.48 25.03 7.49
C ILE A 75 -20.13 23.54 7.57
N LEU A 76 -21.12 22.66 7.74
CA LEU A 76 -20.89 21.22 7.84
C LEU A 76 -20.25 20.65 6.57
N THR A 77 -20.76 21.01 5.39
CA THR A 77 -20.21 20.58 4.09
C THR A 77 -18.83 21.16 3.85
N GLY A 78 -18.58 22.41 4.26
CA GLY A 78 -17.28 23.06 4.19
C GLY A 78 -16.24 22.34 5.04
N VAL A 79 -16.58 22.01 6.29
CA VAL A 79 -15.69 21.24 7.19
C VAL A 79 -15.42 19.86 6.59
N MET A 80 -16.44 19.18 6.08
CA MET A 80 -16.26 17.87 5.44
C MET A 80 -15.33 17.95 4.23
N ALA A 81 -15.48 18.97 3.37
CA ALA A 81 -14.60 19.17 2.23
C ALA A 81 -13.15 19.48 2.65
N ALA A 82 -12.95 20.32 3.68
CA ALA A 82 -11.63 20.59 4.24
C ALA A 82 -10.97 19.31 4.79
N MET A 83 -11.73 18.43 5.44
CA MET A 83 -11.23 17.13 5.92
C MET A 83 -10.81 16.19 4.78
N ILE A 84 -11.54 16.19 3.64
CA ILE A 84 -11.14 15.43 2.45
C ILE A 84 -9.81 15.94 1.89
N VAL A 85 -9.65 17.26 1.81
CA VAL A 85 -8.39 17.88 1.35
C VAL A 85 -7.25 17.54 2.30
N PHE A 86 -7.47 17.62 3.62
CA PHE A 86 -6.50 17.19 4.62
C PHE A 86 -6.03 15.75 4.38
N GLY A 87 -6.96 14.79 4.24
CA GLY A 87 -6.61 13.38 3.99
C GLY A 87 -5.80 13.19 2.70
N ARG A 88 -6.17 13.87 1.61
CA ARG A 88 -5.44 13.81 0.33
C ARG A 88 -4.01 14.38 0.44
N ARG A 89 -3.84 15.45 1.23
CA ARG A 89 -2.54 16.08 1.49
C ARG A 89 -1.64 15.18 2.33
N VAL A 90 -2.18 14.61 3.41
CA VAL A 90 -1.47 13.64 4.26
C VAL A 90 -0.97 12.47 3.40
N GLN A 91 -1.84 11.87 2.60
CA GLN A 91 -1.44 10.80 1.68
C GLN A 91 -0.31 11.25 0.76
N ARG A 92 -0.43 12.43 0.15
CA ARG A 92 0.60 12.97 -0.74
C ARG A 92 1.96 13.10 -0.04
N THR A 93 2.00 13.63 1.17
CA THR A 93 3.23 13.77 1.96
C THR A 93 3.81 12.43 2.35
N VAL A 94 2.99 11.50 2.84
CA VAL A 94 3.45 10.15 3.25
C VAL A 94 4.06 9.41 2.06
N TYR A 95 3.38 9.39 0.91
CA TYR A 95 3.93 8.74 -0.29
C TYR A 95 5.17 9.44 -0.82
N ALA A 96 5.28 10.77 -0.70
CA ALA A 96 6.48 11.50 -1.12
C ALA A 96 7.69 11.19 -0.24
N LYS A 97 7.48 10.94 1.06
CA LYS A 97 8.54 10.54 1.99
C LYS A 97 8.98 9.10 1.82
N ALA A 98 8.02 8.22 1.52
CA ALA A 98 8.29 6.82 1.24
C ALA A 98 8.99 6.65 -0.12
N ASP A 99 8.78 7.57 -1.06
CA ASP A 99 9.42 7.49 -2.38
C ASP A 99 10.95 7.53 -2.26
N GLY A 100 11.63 6.55 -2.86
CA GLY A 100 13.09 6.40 -2.78
C GLY A 100 13.61 5.70 -1.52
N GLN A 101 12.76 5.32 -0.56
CA GLN A 101 13.16 4.50 0.58
C GLN A 101 13.10 3.01 0.23
N PRO A 102 14.13 2.20 0.56
CA PRO A 102 14.10 0.76 0.37
C PRO A 102 12.89 0.10 1.05
N GLY A 103 12.13 -0.70 0.30
CA GLY A 103 10.93 -1.39 0.77
C GLY A 103 9.64 -0.55 0.69
N ALA A 104 9.70 0.65 0.12
CA ALA A 104 8.52 1.48 -0.06
C ALA A 104 7.48 0.84 -0.99
N ALA A 105 7.92 0.04 -1.97
CA ALA A 105 7.05 -0.74 -2.83
C ALA A 105 6.21 -1.72 -2.02
N ALA A 106 6.85 -2.52 -1.16
CA ALA A 106 6.17 -3.48 -0.30
C ALA A 106 5.11 -2.79 0.56
N TRP A 107 5.47 -1.70 1.22
CA TRP A 107 4.55 -0.91 2.04
C TRP A 107 3.37 -0.36 1.22
N ALA A 108 3.61 0.17 0.01
CA ALA A 108 2.54 0.66 -0.84
C ALA A 108 1.61 -0.47 -1.32
N LEU A 109 2.13 -1.67 -1.51
CA LEU A 109 1.37 -2.85 -1.88
C LEU A 109 0.46 -3.34 -0.73
N ASP A 110 0.92 -3.26 0.51
CA ASP A 110 0.09 -3.59 1.69
C ASP A 110 -1.07 -2.63 1.88
N ASN A 111 -0.90 -1.38 1.45
CA ASN A 111 -1.93 -0.35 1.49
C ASN A 111 -2.93 -0.43 0.31
N LEU A 112 -2.83 -1.44 -0.55
CA LEU A 112 -3.78 -1.61 -1.65
C LEU A 112 -5.19 -1.88 -1.15
N ARG A 113 -6.15 -1.18 -1.77
CA ARG A 113 -7.57 -1.39 -1.51
C ARG A 113 -8.11 -2.49 -2.42
N GLY A 114 -8.74 -3.50 -1.83
CA GLY A 114 -9.42 -4.57 -2.55
C GLY A 114 -8.89 -5.96 -2.20
N LYS A 115 -9.36 -6.97 -2.94
CA LYS A 115 -8.94 -8.36 -2.79
C LYS A 115 -7.66 -8.61 -3.59
N TRP A 116 -6.54 -8.12 -3.08
CA TRP A 116 -5.20 -8.38 -3.62
C TRP A 116 -4.48 -9.39 -2.71
N ARG A 117 -3.63 -10.23 -3.30
CA ARG A 117 -2.70 -11.10 -2.56
C ARG A 117 -1.29 -10.62 -2.85
N VAL A 118 -0.59 -10.15 -1.81
CA VAL A 118 0.75 -9.62 -1.95
C VAL A 118 1.74 -10.64 -1.40
N THR A 119 2.73 -11.01 -2.20
CA THR A 119 3.90 -11.77 -1.75
C THR A 119 5.11 -10.85 -1.85
N HIS A 120 5.67 -10.48 -0.71
CA HIS A 120 6.85 -9.61 -0.68
C HIS A 120 8.11 -10.38 -1.10
N THR A 121 9.01 -9.68 -1.78
CA THR A 121 10.42 -10.09 -1.91
C THR A 121 10.60 -11.49 -2.50
N VAL A 122 9.89 -11.76 -3.61
CA VAL A 122 9.98 -13.02 -4.36
C VAL A 122 11.38 -13.17 -4.98
N ALA A 123 11.95 -12.06 -5.42
CA ALA A 123 13.36 -11.94 -5.76
C ALA A 123 13.95 -10.72 -5.06
N ALA A 124 15.23 -10.79 -4.69
CA ALA A 124 15.95 -9.68 -4.08
C ALA A 124 17.45 -9.85 -4.26
N THR A 125 18.17 -8.73 -4.22
CA THR A 125 19.63 -8.64 -4.26
C THR A 125 20.18 -8.18 -2.90
N THR A 126 21.50 -8.21 -2.74
CA THR A 126 22.16 -7.67 -1.54
C THR A 126 22.18 -6.13 -1.53
N GLN A 127 21.91 -5.50 -2.68
CA GLN A 127 21.86 -4.05 -2.88
C GLN A 127 20.45 -3.47 -2.62
N LEU A 128 19.62 -4.18 -1.85
CA LEU A 128 18.25 -3.78 -1.51
C LEU A 128 17.33 -3.58 -2.73
N ASP A 129 17.65 -4.20 -3.88
CA ASP A 129 16.67 -4.30 -4.97
C ASP A 129 15.74 -5.48 -4.68
N ALA A 130 14.44 -5.28 -4.88
CA ALA A 130 13.44 -6.30 -4.59
C ALA A 130 12.39 -6.37 -5.69
N VAL A 131 11.84 -7.57 -5.90
CA VAL A 131 10.66 -7.82 -6.73
C VAL A 131 9.59 -8.41 -5.84
N HIS A 132 8.47 -7.70 -5.78
CA HIS A 132 7.26 -8.12 -5.10
C HIS A 132 6.29 -8.67 -6.14
N ARG A 133 5.46 -9.62 -5.72
CA ARG A 133 4.42 -10.20 -6.56
C ARG A 133 3.06 -9.87 -5.98
N VAL A 134 2.14 -9.50 -6.84
CA VAL A 134 0.76 -9.18 -6.50
C VAL A 134 -0.15 -10.02 -7.39
N LEU A 135 -1.11 -10.70 -6.79
CA LEU A 135 -2.15 -11.43 -7.49
C LEU A 135 -3.49 -10.71 -7.30
N GLY A 136 -4.28 -10.68 -8.37
CA GLY A 136 -5.62 -10.12 -8.35
C GLY A 136 -6.37 -10.40 -9.64
N GLY A 137 -7.50 -9.70 -9.81
CA GLY A 137 -8.34 -9.83 -11.00
C GLY A 137 -7.59 -9.66 -12.34
N PRO A 138 -6.56 -8.80 -12.46
CA PRO A 138 -5.81 -8.70 -13.71
C PRO A 138 -4.95 -9.90 -14.08
N GLY A 139 -4.50 -10.70 -13.11
CA GLY A 139 -3.48 -11.73 -13.32
C GLY A 139 -2.35 -11.60 -12.30
N VAL A 140 -1.13 -11.91 -12.76
CA VAL A 140 0.09 -11.78 -11.97
C VAL A 140 0.73 -10.42 -12.24
N ILE A 141 1.09 -9.70 -11.20
CA ILE A 141 1.75 -8.40 -11.32
C ILE A 141 3.06 -8.45 -10.55
N LEU A 142 4.16 -8.13 -11.21
CA LEU A 142 5.48 -8.00 -10.63
C LEU A 142 5.78 -6.52 -10.44
N VAL A 143 6.12 -6.15 -9.22
CA VAL A 143 6.48 -4.76 -8.87
C VAL A 143 7.90 -4.79 -8.36
N ALA A 144 8.80 -4.16 -9.09
CA ALA A 144 10.20 -4.07 -8.73
C ALA A 144 10.56 -2.70 -8.16
N GLU A 145 11.46 -2.72 -7.18
CA GLU A 145 12.03 -1.57 -6.51
C GLU A 145 13.56 -1.66 -6.57
N GLY A 146 14.23 -0.54 -6.84
CA GLY A 146 15.68 -0.47 -6.91
C GLY A 146 16.18 0.12 -8.22
N SER A 147 17.44 -0.17 -8.59
CA SER A 147 18.05 0.41 -9.79
C SER A 147 17.49 -0.24 -11.07
N PRO A 148 17.01 0.54 -12.07
CA PRO A 148 16.37 0.03 -13.28
C PRO A 148 17.17 -1.03 -14.04
N HIS A 149 18.51 -0.93 -14.06
CA HIS A 149 19.37 -1.91 -14.74
C HIS A 149 19.38 -3.27 -14.04
N ARG A 150 19.39 -3.29 -12.71
CA ARG A 150 19.43 -4.54 -11.92
C ARG A 150 18.07 -5.20 -11.82
N VAL A 151 17.01 -4.40 -11.64
CA VAL A 151 15.64 -4.93 -11.53
C VAL A 151 15.12 -5.51 -12.84
N LYS A 152 15.55 -5.03 -14.01
CA LYS A 152 15.18 -5.64 -15.31
C LYS A 152 15.56 -7.12 -15.38
N ASN A 153 16.76 -7.46 -14.93
CA ASN A 153 17.22 -8.85 -14.90
C ASN A 153 16.43 -9.69 -13.90
N LEU A 154 16.13 -9.15 -12.72
CA LEU A 154 15.30 -9.84 -11.71
C LEU A 154 13.88 -10.08 -12.21
N LEU A 155 13.26 -9.06 -12.83
CA LEU A 155 11.93 -9.16 -13.43
C LEU A 155 11.89 -10.20 -14.54
N ALA A 156 12.88 -10.21 -15.44
CA ALA A 156 12.94 -11.18 -16.54
C ALA A 156 13.05 -12.62 -16.02
N GLN A 157 13.89 -12.85 -14.99
CA GLN A 157 14.03 -14.17 -14.37
C GLN A 157 12.72 -14.64 -13.72
N GLU A 158 12.06 -13.76 -12.97
CA GLU A 158 10.82 -14.11 -12.28
C GLU A 158 9.66 -14.28 -13.27
N LYS A 159 9.56 -13.44 -14.29
CA LYS A 159 8.58 -13.59 -15.39
C LYS A 159 8.74 -14.92 -16.13
N LYS A 160 9.98 -15.32 -16.43
CA LYS A 160 10.27 -16.63 -17.05
C LYS A 160 9.92 -17.79 -16.13
N ARG A 161 10.14 -17.66 -14.82
CA ARG A 161 9.80 -18.69 -13.84
C ARG A 161 8.29 -18.84 -13.70
N ILE A 162 7.58 -17.73 -13.60
CA ILE A 162 6.13 -17.67 -13.43
C ILE A 162 5.45 -18.18 -14.71
N SER A 163 5.82 -17.70 -15.89
CA SER A 163 5.19 -18.09 -17.18
C SER A 163 5.18 -19.61 -17.43
N ARG A 164 6.18 -20.34 -16.94
CA ARG A 164 6.19 -21.83 -17.00
C ARG A 164 5.04 -22.49 -16.27
N LEU A 165 4.45 -21.81 -15.28
CA LEU A 165 3.44 -22.37 -14.39
C LEU A 165 2.03 -21.80 -14.64
N VAL A 166 1.94 -20.55 -15.10
CA VAL A 166 0.65 -19.84 -15.22
C VAL A 166 -0.06 -20.02 -16.56
N GLY A 167 0.61 -20.56 -17.58
CA GLY A 167 0.04 -20.66 -18.93
C GLY A 167 -0.35 -19.28 -19.46
N ASP A 168 -1.63 -19.13 -19.85
CA ASP A 168 -2.16 -17.94 -20.54
C ASP A 168 -2.51 -16.77 -19.62
N VAL A 169 -2.27 -16.86 -18.30
CA VAL A 169 -2.56 -15.75 -17.39
C VAL A 169 -1.64 -14.55 -17.67
N PRO A 170 -2.19 -13.34 -17.85
CA PRO A 170 -1.38 -12.15 -18.09
C PRO A 170 -0.41 -11.85 -16.93
N ILE A 171 0.84 -11.54 -17.31
CA ILE A 171 1.90 -11.12 -16.39
C ILE A 171 2.28 -9.67 -16.69
N TYR A 172 1.99 -8.77 -15.77
CA TYR A 172 2.37 -7.37 -15.85
C TYR A 172 3.62 -7.11 -15.00
N ASP A 173 4.49 -6.21 -15.44
CA ASP A 173 5.65 -5.75 -14.69
C ASP A 173 5.64 -4.23 -14.55
N PHE A 174 6.05 -3.74 -13.38
CA PHE A 174 6.21 -2.33 -13.08
C PHE A 174 7.51 -2.12 -12.33
N VAL A 175 8.28 -1.11 -12.72
CA VAL A 175 9.43 -0.63 -11.96
C VAL A 175 9.02 0.63 -11.23
N ILE A 176 9.25 0.68 -9.92
CA ILE A 176 9.00 1.87 -9.12
C ILE A 176 10.13 2.87 -9.31
N GLY A 177 9.75 4.13 -9.48
CA GLY A 177 10.63 5.29 -9.42
C GLY A 177 10.08 6.47 -10.22
N ASN A 178 10.92 7.48 -10.43
CA ASN A 178 10.50 8.77 -10.99
C ASN A 178 11.00 9.05 -12.41
N ASP A 179 11.79 8.14 -12.98
CA ASP A 179 12.31 8.30 -14.34
C ASP A 179 11.29 7.85 -15.40
N GLU A 180 11.66 8.05 -16.68
CA GLU A 180 10.86 7.60 -17.80
C GLU A 180 10.66 6.07 -17.80
N GLY A 181 9.42 5.64 -18.07
CA GLY A 181 9.03 4.23 -18.02
C GLY A 181 8.84 3.64 -16.61
N GLN A 182 9.17 4.39 -15.55
CA GLN A 182 8.93 3.99 -14.17
C GLN A 182 7.57 4.52 -13.67
N VAL A 183 7.06 3.87 -12.62
CA VAL A 183 5.80 4.27 -11.98
C VAL A 183 6.11 4.90 -10.62
N PRO A 184 5.79 6.20 -10.43
CA PRO A 184 5.93 6.83 -9.13
C PRO A 184 5.08 6.10 -8.09
N LEU A 185 5.61 5.95 -6.87
CA LEU A 185 4.98 5.17 -5.80
C LEU A 185 3.51 5.56 -5.57
N ARG A 186 3.23 6.87 -5.53
CA ARG A 186 1.87 7.44 -5.37
C ARG A 186 0.88 7.01 -6.47
N LYS A 187 1.37 6.70 -7.67
CA LYS A 187 0.55 6.33 -8.84
C LYS A 187 0.40 4.82 -8.98
N LEU A 188 1.16 4.01 -8.23
CA LEU A 188 1.15 2.54 -8.32
C LEU A 188 -0.27 1.97 -8.19
N GLN A 189 -0.96 2.27 -7.09
CA GLN A 189 -2.33 1.78 -6.86
C GLN A 189 -3.28 2.12 -8.02
N ARG A 190 -3.20 3.35 -8.55
CA ARG A 190 -4.04 3.79 -9.68
C ARG A 190 -3.72 3.01 -10.96
N ARG A 191 -2.45 2.71 -11.22
CA ARG A 191 -2.04 1.92 -12.39
C ARG A 191 -2.52 0.48 -12.28
N LEU A 192 -2.36 -0.14 -11.11
CA LEU A 192 -2.83 -1.51 -10.85
C LEU A 192 -4.35 -1.63 -11.01
N MET A 193 -5.11 -0.68 -10.48
CA MET A 193 -6.58 -0.66 -10.56
C MET A 193 -7.12 -0.40 -11.98
N LYS A 194 -6.30 0.15 -12.89
CA LYS A 194 -6.67 0.40 -14.29
C LYS A 194 -6.46 -0.81 -15.20
N LEU A 195 -5.78 -1.85 -14.71
CA LEU A 195 -5.57 -3.06 -15.51
C LEU A 195 -6.90 -3.79 -15.75
N PRO A 196 -7.07 -4.43 -16.93
CA PRO A 196 -8.27 -5.18 -17.24
C PRO A 196 -8.41 -6.36 -16.27
N ARG A 197 -9.65 -6.70 -15.90
CA ARG A 197 -9.93 -7.84 -15.02
C ARG A 197 -10.10 -9.10 -15.87
N ASN A 198 -9.06 -9.92 -15.93
CA ASN A 198 -9.03 -11.14 -16.73
C ASN A 198 -9.45 -12.40 -15.95
N LEU A 199 -9.36 -12.36 -14.62
CA LEU A 199 -9.59 -13.50 -13.73
C LEU A 199 -10.76 -13.26 -12.77
N LYS A 200 -11.53 -14.33 -12.52
CA LYS A 200 -12.53 -14.43 -11.45
C LYS A 200 -11.87 -14.84 -10.12
N GLY A 201 -12.51 -14.57 -8.99
CA GLY A 201 -11.96 -14.84 -7.66
C GLY A 201 -11.41 -16.26 -7.47
N LYS A 202 -12.18 -17.29 -7.85
CA LYS A 202 -11.73 -18.69 -7.77
C LYS A 202 -10.48 -19.00 -8.59
N GLN A 203 -10.32 -18.34 -9.75
CA GLN A 203 -9.13 -18.50 -10.59
C GLN A 203 -7.91 -17.86 -9.94
N VAL A 204 -8.10 -16.75 -9.22
CA VAL A 204 -7.04 -16.11 -8.42
C VAL A 204 -6.60 -17.03 -7.27
N ASP A 205 -7.53 -17.67 -6.59
CA ASP A 205 -7.20 -18.60 -5.49
C ASP A 205 -6.44 -19.84 -6.01
N ALA A 206 -6.86 -20.40 -7.15
CA ALA A 206 -6.14 -21.50 -7.81
C ALA A 206 -4.74 -21.08 -8.29
N LEU A 207 -4.61 -19.85 -8.78
CA LEU A 207 -3.34 -19.25 -9.17
C LEU A 207 -2.41 -19.06 -7.98
N GLU A 208 -2.93 -18.57 -6.86
CA GLU A 208 -2.20 -18.43 -5.60
C GLU A 208 -1.66 -19.78 -5.12
N ALA A 209 -2.49 -20.84 -5.13
CA ALA A 209 -2.06 -22.19 -4.76
C ALA A 209 -0.91 -22.71 -5.65
N LYS A 210 -1.00 -22.52 -6.97
CA LYS A 210 0.09 -22.89 -7.91
C LYS A 210 1.38 -22.13 -7.60
N LEU A 211 1.29 -20.82 -7.40
CA LEU A 211 2.46 -19.97 -7.15
C LEU A 211 3.04 -20.13 -5.74
N ALA A 212 2.24 -20.55 -4.77
CA ALA A 212 2.70 -20.92 -3.44
C ALA A 212 3.59 -22.17 -3.50
N ALA A 213 3.22 -23.17 -4.33
CA ALA A 213 4.04 -24.36 -4.54
C ALA A 213 5.41 -24.05 -5.18
N LEU A 214 5.51 -22.95 -5.92
CA LEU A 214 6.78 -22.45 -6.48
C LEU A 214 7.67 -21.77 -5.42
N GLY A 215 7.06 -21.30 -4.33
CA GLY A 215 7.66 -20.46 -3.28
C GLY A 215 8.53 -21.19 -2.27
N ASN A 216 9.31 -22.20 -2.68
CA ASN A 216 10.27 -22.89 -1.79
C ASN A 216 11.57 -23.37 -2.45
N ASN A 217 11.84 -23.06 -3.72
CA ASN A 217 13.07 -23.53 -4.40
C ASN A 217 14.31 -22.64 -4.20
N ARG A 218 14.29 -21.72 -3.24
CA ARG A 218 15.53 -21.13 -2.72
C ARG A 218 16.13 -22.11 -1.72
N ALA A 219 16.79 -23.13 -2.26
CA ALA A 219 17.76 -23.96 -1.57
C ALA A 219 17.45 -24.26 -0.09
N ALA A 220 16.65 -25.30 0.15
CA ALA A 220 16.90 -26.18 1.29
C ALA A 220 18.26 -26.87 1.09
N MET A 221 19.35 -26.11 1.02
CA MET A 221 20.64 -26.59 1.45
C MET A 221 20.66 -26.35 2.95
N PRO A 222 20.64 -27.41 3.78
CA PRO A 222 20.90 -27.25 5.20
C PRO A 222 22.23 -26.51 5.33
N LYS A 223 22.20 -25.30 5.87
CA LYS A 223 23.43 -24.64 6.33
C LYS A 223 23.89 -25.32 7.61
N GLY A 224 24.22 -26.61 7.49
CA GLY A 224 25.09 -27.26 8.45
C GLY A 224 26.49 -26.65 8.33
N PRO A 225 27.28 -26.64 9.42
CA PRO A 225 28.67 -26.23 9.33
C PRO A 225 29.35 -27.08 8.26
N GLN A 226 29.82 -26.45 7.19
CA GLN A 226 30.62 -27.15 6.19
C GLN A 226 31.90 -27.61 6.90
N PRO A 227 32.25 -28.91 6.89
CA PRO A 227 33.53 -29.34 7.41
C PRO A 227 34.63 -28.66 6.60
N ALA A 228 35.47 -27.90 7.29
CA ALA A 228 36.67 -27.29 6.72
C ALA A 228 37.61 -28.41 6.25
N GLY A 229 37.49 -28.82 4.98
CA GLY A 229 38.35 -29.87 4.44
C GLY A 229 37.86 -30.62 3.20
N ALA A 230 36.60 -30.46 2.76
CA ALA A 230 36.10 -31.15 1.58
C ALA A 230 36.62 -30.50 0.28
N LYS A 231 37.88 -30.76 -0.07
CA LYS A 231 38.42 -30.49 -1.41
C LYS A 231 37.55 -31.25 -2.43
N MET A 232 36.83 -30.53 -3.29
CA MET A 232 36.12 -31.11 -4.43
C MET A 232 37.10 -31.97 -5.25
N ARG A 233 36.94 -33.29 -5.20
CA ARG A 233 37.72 -34.20 -6.06
C ARG A 233 37.22 -34.00 -7.48
N ASN A 234 38.06 -33.42 -8.33
CA ASN A 234 37.81 -33.18 -9.76
C ASN A 234 37.22 -34.43 -10.43
N VAL A 235 35.93 -34.38 -10.73
CA VAL A 235 35.16 -35.43 -11.43
C VAL A 235 35.65 -35.59 -12.89
N GLN A 236 36.43 -34.64 -13.40
CA GLN A 236 36.96 -34.65 -14.77
C GLN A 236 38.09 -35.66 -15.04
N ARG A 237 38.64 -36.35 -14.03
CA ARG A 237 39.72 -37.36 -14.26
C ARG A 237 39.24 -38.81 -14.42
N THR A 238 37.99 -39.13 -14.11
CA THR A 238 37.47 -40.52 -14.19
C THR A 238 36.83 -40.89 -15.52
N MET A 239 36.66 -39.95 -16.46
CA MET A 239 36.05 -40.23 -17.78
C MET A 239 37.05 -40.59 -18.89
N ARG A 240 38.36 -40.68 -18.61
CA ARG A 240 39.39 -40.99 -19.63
C ARG A 240 39.95 -42.41 -19.55
N ARG A 241 39.21 -43.34 -18.97
CA ARG A 241 39.46 -44.78 -19.10
C ARG A 241 38.13 -45.51 -19.31
N LYS A 242 37.72 -45.59 -20.56
CA LYS A 242 37.07 -46.76 -21.16
C LYS A 242 37.51 -46.82 -22.61
#